data_AF-A0A1F7YGM0-F1
#
_entry.id   AF-A0A1F7YGM0-F1
#
_cell.length_a   1.000
_cell.length_b   1.000
_cell.length_c   1.000
_cell.angle_alpha   90.00
_cell.angle_beta   90.00
_cell.angle_gamma   90.00
#
_symmetry.space_group_name_H-M   'P 1'
#
loop_
_entity.id
_entity.type
_entity.pdbx_description
1 polymer ?
#
loop_
_entity_poly.entity_id
_entity_poly.type
_entity_poly.pdbx_seq_one_letter_code
_entity_poly.pdbx_strand_id
1 'polypeptide(L)'
;MKILKNKNIILIGDFNVAHNEIDLARPKENRNSIMFTPEEREQIDKLLGFGFLDSFRQLNDKSGYYTWWQYSFRAKERNLGWRIDYAFISNKLARRTKNVMTYSKAKFSDHCPIGLEL
;
A
#
# COMPACT_ATOMS: atom_id res chain seq x y z
N MET A 1 -4.63 -11.13 20.24
CA MET A 1 -3.76 -12.31 20.03
C MET A 1 -3.07 -12.15 18.67
N LYS A 2 -1.72 -12.07 18.58
CA LYS A 2 -1.01 -11.99 17.29
C LYS A 2 -0.95 -13.39 16.65
N ILE A 3 -1.90 -13.70 15.76
CA ILE A 3 -2.08 -15.01 15.13
C ILE A 3 -0.83 -15.45 14.34
N LEU A 4 0.02 -14.49 13.94
CA LEU A 4 1.13 -14.71 13.02
C LEU A 4 2.51 -14.93 13.68
N LYS A 5 2.61 -15.00 15.02
CA LYS A 5 3.88 -14.91 15.77
C LYS A 5 5.01 -15.84 15.28
N ASN A 6 4.68 -17.01 14.71
CA ASN A 6 5.66 -18.00 14.22
C ASN A 6 5.56 -18.33 12.73
N LYS A 7 4.69 -17.65 11.97
CA LYS A 7 4.45 -17.97 10.54
C LYS A 7 5.28 -17.06 9.63
N ASN A 8 5.74 -17.61 8.51
CA ASN A 8 6.37 -16.85 7.42
C ASN A 8 5.31 -16.64 6.33
N ILE A 9 4.66 -15.47 6.34
CA ILE A 9 3.57 -15.16 5.39
C ILE A 9 3.85 -13.82 4.74
N ILE A 10 3.68 -13.80 3.42
CA ILE A 10 3.58 -12.59 2.60
C ILE A 10 2.18 -12.61 2.02
N LEU A 11 1.46 -11.52 2.19
CA LEU A 11 0.19 -11.26 1.55
C LEU A 11 0.40 -10.07 0.61
N ILE A 12 0.31 -10.32 -0.70
CA ILE A 12 0.67 -9.36 -1.73
C ILE A 12 -0.44 -9.24 -2.77
N GLY A 13 -0.76 -8.03 -3.19
CA GLY A 13 -1.75 -7.77 -4.22
C GLY A 13 -2.39 -6.38 -4.09
N ASP A 14 -3.41 -6.18 -4.90
CA ASP A 14 -4.28 -5.00 -4.87
C ASP A 14 -5.38 -5.20 -3.82
N PHE A 15 -5.41 -4.30 -2.84
CA PHE A 15 -6.41 -4.27 -1.78
C PHE A 15 -7.55 -3.30 -2.04
N ASN A 16 -7.45 -2.46 -3.08
CA ASN A 16 -8.39 -1.38 -3.36
C ASN A 16 -8.68 -0.47 -2.14
N VAL A 17 -7.67 -0.26 -1.29
CA VAL A 17 -7.78 0.65 -0.12
C VAL A 17 -6.47 1.39 0.08
N ALA A 18 -6.48 2.72 0.07
CA ALA A 18 -5.37 3.52 0.58
C ALA A 18 -5.48 3.60 2.11
N HIS A 19 -4.42 3.28 2.85
CA HIS A 19 -4.51 3.13 4.31
C HIS A 19 -4.51 4.47 5.04
N ASN A 20 -3.55 5.34 4.74
CA ASN A 20 -3.35 6.62 5.43
C ASN A 20 -3.42 7.80 4.47
N GLU A 21 -3.58 9.02 5.01
CA GLU A 21 -3.61 10.24 4.17
C GLU A 21 -2.35 10.44 3.32
N ILE A 22 -1.23 9.85 3.74
CA ILE A 22 0.04 9.87 3.00
C ILE A 22 0.05 8.92 1.78
N ASP A 23 -0.92 8.01 1.70
CA ASP A 23 -1.04 6.96 0.68
C ASP A 23 -1.87 7.40 -0.53
N LEU A 24 -2.35 8.64 -0.58
CA LEU A 24 -3.05 9.17 -1.76
C LEU A 24 -2.84 10.67 -1.95
N ALA A 25 -3.00 11.11 -3.19
CA ALA A 25 -3.10 12.51 -3.51
C ALA A 25 -4.44 13.08 -3.02
N ARG A 26 -4.41 14.29 -2.45
CA ARG A 26 -5.63 15.04 -2.03
C ARG A 26 -6.49 14.27 -1.01
N PRO A 27 -5.93 13.86 0.14
CA PRO A 27 -6.63 13.02 1.12
C PRO A 27 -7.86 13.70 1.71
N LYS A 28 -7.83 15.02 1.90
CA LYS A 28 -8.94 15.78 2.49
C LYS A 28 -10.17 15.76 1.59
N GLU A 29 -9.97 15.93 0.29
CA GLU A 29 -11.03 15.90 -0.71
C GLU A 29 -11.56 14.47 -0.96
N ASN A 30 -10.74 13.45 -0.71
CA ASN A 30 -11.07 12.05 -0.98
C ASN A 30 -11.50 11.25 0.26
N ARG A 31 -11.63 11.87 1.43
CA ARG A 31 -11.89 11.18 2.72
C ARG A 31 -13.09 10.23 2.71
N ASN A 32 -14.10 10.50 1.89
CA ASN A 32 -15.32 9.68 1.77
C ASN A 32 -15.44 8.98 0.42
N SER A 33 -14.38 8.99 -0.38
CA SER A 33 -14.32 8.29 -1.66
C SER A 33 -14.12 6.79 -1.42
N ILE A 34 -14.71 5.95 -2.28
CA ILE A 34 -14.43 4.50 -2.31
C ILE A 34 -12.91 4.30 -2.44
N MET A 35 -12.41 3.28 -1.76
CA MET A 35 -10.98 3.00 -1.54
C MET A 35 -10.28 3.88 -0.51
N PHE A 36 -10.97 4.81 0.17
CA PHE A 36 -10.38 5.64 1.24
C PHE A 36 -11.38 5.99 2.36
N THR A 37 -12.52 5.31 2.43
CA THR A 37 -13.48 5.53 3.52
C THR A 37 -12.89 5.10 4.87
N PRO A 38 -13.34 5.69 5.99
CA PRO A 38 -12.92 5.25 7.32
C PRO A 38 -13.10 3.74 7.56
N GLU A 39 -14.19 3.17 7.06
CA GLU A 39 -14.55 1.76 7.24
C GLU A 39 -13.64 0.81 6.44
N GLU A 40 -13.26 1.19 5.22
CA GLU A 40 -12.28 0.45 4.40
C GLU A 40 -10.89 0.50 5.05
N ARG A 41 -10.48 1.68 5.54
CA ARG A 41 -9.19 1.88 6.21
C ARG A 41 -9.07 1.04 7.48
N GLU A 42 -10.16 0.89 8.24
CA GLU A 42 -10.21 0.04 9.42
C GLU A 42 -9.92 -1.44 9.09
N GLN A 43 -10.20 -1.91 7.87
CA GLN A 43 -9.86 -3.28 7.47
C GLN A 43 -8.35 -3.48 7.36
N ILE A 44 -7.62 -2.46 6.90
CA ILE A 44 -6.14 -2.49 6.91
C ILE A 44 -5.63 -2.46 8.36
N ASP A 45 -6.22 -1.66 9.25
CA ASP A 45 -5.86 -1.66 10.68
C ASP A 45 -6.07 -3.04 11.32
N LYS A 46 -7.19 -3.72 11.03
CA LYS A 46 -7.46 -5.09 11.48
C LYS A 46 -6.40 -6.07 10.96
N LEU A 47 -6.02 -5.96 9.68
CA LEU A 47 -4.98 -6.78 9.07
C LEU A 47 -3.64 -6.62 9.80
N LEU A 48 -3.22 -5.37 10.07
CA LEU A 48 -2.02 -5.08 10.85
C LEU A 48 -2.13 -5.60 12.29
N GLY A 49 -3.33 -5.52 12.89
CA GLY A 49 -3.65 -6.07 14.20
C GLY A 49 -3.41 -7.59 14.34
N PHE A 50 -3.54 -8.36 13.26
CA PHE A 50 -3.19 -9.80 13.25
C PHE A 50 -1.68 -10.07 13.33
N GLY A 51 -0.85 -9.04 13.16
CA GLY A 51 0.61 -9.10 13.23
C GLY A 51 1.31 -9.07 11.86
N PHE A 52 0.61 -8.58 10.83
CA PHE A 52 1.24 -8.15 9.58
C PHE A 52 1.87 -6.76 9.75
N LEU A 53 2.86 -6.48 8.92
CA LEU A 53 3.46 -5.17 8.74
C LEU A 53 3.35 -4.78 7.28
N ASP A 54 3.05 -3.51 7.01
CA ASP A 54 3.17 -2.94 5.66
C ASP A 54 4.66 -2.76 5.34
N SER A 55 5.22 -3.67 4.54
CA SER A 55 6.66 -3.68 4.24
C SER A 55 7.15 -2.37 3.61
N PHE A 56 6.32 -1.70 2.80
CA PHE A 56 6.69 -0.43 2.19
C PHE A 56 6.84 0.66 3.24
N ARG A 57 5.88 0.75 4.17
CA ARG A 57 5.89 1.76 5.25
C ARG A 57 6.91 1.48 6.34
N GLN A 58 7.47 0.28 6.42
CA GLN A 58 8.64 0.04 7.28
C GLN A 58 9.90 0.75 6.79
N LEU A 59 10.02 1.00 5.48
CA LEU A 59 11.22 1.57 4.86
C LEU A 59 10.98 2.97 4.29
N ASN A 60 9.74 3.43 4.19
CA ASN A 60 9.40 4.69 3.56
C ASN A 60 8.24 5.42 4.26
N ASP A 61 8.53 6.60 4.79
CA ASP A 61 7.61 7.50 5.50
C ASP A 61 7.16 8.69 4.65
N LYS A 62 7.46 8.72 3.35
CA LYS A 62 7.17 9.84 2.44
C LYS A 62 5.91 9.63 1.61
N SER A 63 5.29 10.74 1.21
CA SER A 63 4.17 10.78 0.25
C SER A 63 4.64 10.66 -1.20
N GLY A 64 3.70 10.54 -2.14
CA GLY A 64 3.99 10.58 -3.57
C GLY A 64 4.39 9.23 -4.19
N TYR A 65 4.42 8.17 -3.38
CA TYR A 65 4.63 6.80 -3.80
C TYR A 65 3.27 6.11 -3.94
N TYR A 66 2.75 6.12 -5.16
CA TYR A 66 1.45 5.55 -5.48
C TYR A 66 1.63 4.34 -6.38
N THR A 67 0.61 3.50 -6.43
CA THR A 67 0.61 2.27 -7.23
C THR A 67 -0.51 2.25 -8.24
N TRP A 68 -1.52 3.11 -8.10
CA TRP A 68 -2.65 3.25 -9.00
C TRP A 68 -2.95 4.71 -9.35
N TRP A 69 -3.39 4.97 -10.58
CA TRP A 69 -3.83 6.27 -11.07
C TRP A 69 -5.01 6.12 -12.01
N GLN A 70 -6.00 7.03 -11.88
CA GLN A 70 -7.06 7.12 -12.89
C GLN A 70 -6.49 7.41 -14.29
N TYR A 71 -7.09 6.82 -15.33
CA TYR A 71 -6.71 7.11 -16.73
C TYR A 71 -7.02 8.56 -17.14
N SER A 72 -7.99 9.18 -16.51
CA SER A 72 -8.43 10.55 -16.79
C SER A 72 -7.47 11.61 -16.21
N PHE A 73 -7.66 12.86 -16.65
CA PHE A 73 -6.98 14.05 -16.09
C PHE A 73 -5.45 14.04 -16.09
N ARG A 74 -4.83 13.14 -16.88
CA ARG A 74 -3.39 12.89 -16.89
C ARG A 74 -2.87 12.62 -15.47
N ALA A 75 -3.63 11.86 -14.67
CA ALA A 75 -3.35 11.67 -13.25
C ALA A 75 -1.95 11.10 -13.00
N LYS A 76 -1.50 10.14 -13.82
CA LYS A 76 -0.15 9.56 -13.73
C LYS A 76 0.96 10.60 -13.99
N GLU A 77 0.81 11.44 -15.00
CA GLU A 77 1.78 12.51 -15.33
C GLU A 77 1.86 13.57 -14.21
N ARG A 78 0.74 13.84 -13.56
CA ARG A 78 0.63 14.80 -12.44
C ARG A 78 0.89 14.18 -11.07
N ASN A 79 1.19 12.89 -11.04
CA ASN A 79 1.29 12.05 -9.84
C ASN A 79 0.10 12.21 -8.87
N LEU A 80 -1.13 12.23 -9.40
CA LEU A 80 -2.38 12.23 -8.63
C LEU A 80 -2.85 10.79 -8.43
N GLY A 81 -2.10 10.03 -7.64
CA GLY A 81 -2.29 8.59 -7.47
C GLY A 81 -2.64 8.18 -6.05
N TRP A 82 -2.90 6.88 -5.91
CA TRP A 82 -3.24 6.20 -4.67
C TRP A 82 -2.36 4.96 -4.52
N ARG A 83 -1.96 4.61 -3.31
CA ARG A 83 -1.23 3.38 -3.00
C ARG A 83 -2.23 2.37 -2.46
N ILE A 84 -2.64 1.45 -3.33
CA ILE A 84 -3.63 0.41 -3.05
C ILE A 84 -3.08 -1.00 -3.22
N ASP A 85 -1.87 -1.12 -3.76
CA ASP A 85 -1.13 -2.37 -3.87
C ASP A 85 -0.14 -2.49 -2.70
N TYR A 86 -0.20 -3.62 -1.99
CA TYR A 86 0.57 -3.85 -0.77
C TYR A 86 1.33 -5.16 -0.83
N ALA A 87 2.45 -5.21 -0.12
CA ALA A 87 3.07 -6.43 0.33
C ALA A 87 3.10 -6.42 1.87
N PHE A 88 2.07 -7.00 2.48
CA PHE A 88 2.00 -7.20 3.92
C PHE A 88 2.80 -8.43 4.32
N ILE A 89 3.67 -8.29 5.31
CA ILE A 89 4.58 -9.36 5.73
C ILE A 89 4.42 -9.66 7.21
N SER A 90 4.54 -10.94 7.58
CA SER A 90 4.53 -11.29 8.99
C SER A 90 5.73 -10.69 9.73
N ASN A 91 5.55 -10.32 11.01
CA ASN A 91 6.61 -9.77 11.86
C ASN A 91 7.95 -10.56 11.81
N LYS A 92 7.89 -11.88 11.64
CA LYS A 92 9.07 -12.74 11.55
C LYS A 92 9.84 -12.53 10.24
N LEU A 93 9.15 -12.38 9.11
CA LEU A 93 9.77 -12.13 7.81
C LEU A 93 10.26 -10.69 7.67
N ALA A 94 9.65 -9.73 8.36
CA ALA A 94 10.03 -8.32 8.30
C ALA A 94 11.51 -8.04 8.60
N ARG A 95 12.15 -8.86 9.44
CA ARG A 95 13.60 -8.73 9.72
C ARG A 95 14.50 -9.09 8.54
N ARG A 96 13.95 -9.74 7.51
CA ARG A 96 14.66 -10.18 6.32
C ARG A 96 14.47 -9.21 5.15
N THR A 97 13.55 -8.26 5.26
CA THR A 97 13.27 -7.31 4.19
C THR A 97 14.52 -6.49 3.87
N LYS A 98 15.04 -6.67 2.66
CA LYS A 98 16.19 -5.92 2.12
C LYS A 98 15.73 -4.67 1.39
N ASN A 99 14.65 -4.78 0.64
CA ASN A 99 14.17 -3.69 -0.20
C ASN A 99 12.68 -3.81 -0.51
N VAL A 100 12.02 -2.68 -0.73
CA VAL A 100 10.64 -2.59 -1.21
C VAL A 100 10.57 -1.49 -2.26
N MET A 101 9.95 -1.79 -3.41
CA MET A 101 9.99 -0.93 -4.59
C MET A 101 8.60 -0.72 -5.18
N THR A 102 8.36 0.48 -5.72
CA THR A 102 7.21 0.81 -6.56
C THR A 102 7.72 1.23 -7.94
N TYR A 103 7.29 0.55 -9.00
CA TYR A 103 7.80 0.80 -10.36
C TYR A 103 6.91 1.80 -11.12
N SER A 104 6.69 2.98 -10.56
CA SER A 104 5.69 3.97 -11.03
C SER A 104 5.87 4.45 -12.48
N LYS A 105 7.09 4.31 -13.04
CA LYS A 105 7.39 4.62 -14.45
C LYS A 105 6.89 3.55 -15.44
N ALA A 106 6.49 2.36 -14.97
CA ALA A 106 5.94 1.32 -15.82
C ALA A 106 4.61 1.78 -16.47
N LYS A 107 4.39 1.45 -17.74
CA LYS A 107 3.24 1.92 -18.54
C LYS A 107 2.32 0.80 -19.03
N PHE A 108 2.25 -0.30 -18.29
CA PHE A 108 1.46 -1.48 -18.69
C PHE A 108 -0.01 -1.41 -18.26
N SER A 109 -0.32 -0.63 -17.22
CA SER A 109 -1.64 -0.50 -16.60
C SER A 109 -1.75 0.86 -15.88
N ASP A 110 -2.98 1.20 -15.47
CA ASP A 110 -3.28 2.17 -14.42
C ASP A 110 -2.63 1.84 -13.08
N HIS A 111 -2.27 0.58 -12.84
CA HIS A 111 -1.37 0.18 -11.78
C HIS A 111 0.11 0.22 -12.19
N CYS A 112 1.01 0.25 -11.21
CA CYS A 112 2.41 -0.10 -11.38
C CYS A 112 2.79 -1.30 -10.51
N PRO A 113 3.74 -2.15 -10.96
CA PRO A 113 4.23 -3.25 -10.14
C PRO A 113 4.79 -2.76 -8.80
N ILE A 114 4.66 -3.61 -7.78
CA ILE A 114 5.39 -3.50 -6.52
C ILE A 114 6.37 -4.66 -6.38
N GLY A 115 7.48 -4.42 -5.70
CA GLY A 115 8.53 -5.42 -5.45
C GLY A 115 8.87 -5.50 -3.98
N LEU A 116 9.15 -6.72 -3.51
CA LEU A 116 9.64 -7.02 -2.16
C LEU A 116 10.84 -7.96 -2.28
N GLU A 117 11.94 -7.60 -1.63
CA GLU A 117 13.17 -8.41 -1.55
C GLU A 117 13.43 -8.82 -0.09
N LEU A 118 13.76 -10.10 0.14
CA LEU A 118 13.98 -10.74 1.46
C LEU A 118 15.38 -11.36 1.63
#